data_AF-A0A845CEB7-F1
#
_entry.id   AF-A0A845CEB7-F1
#
_cell.length_a   1.000
_cell.length_b   1.000
_cell.length_c   1.000
_cell.angle_alpha   90.00
_cell.angle_beta   90.00
_cell.angle_gamma   90.00
#
_symmetry.space_group_name_H-M   'P 1'
#
loop_
_entity.id
_entity.type
_entity.pdbx_description
1 polymer ?
#
loop_
_entity_poly.entity_id
_entity_poly.type
_entity_poly.pdbx_seq_one_letter_code
_entity_poly.pdbx_strand_id
1 'polypeptide(L)'
;MKILIWNIMHGGGRRADKIVERIGQGRPDIVILTEFRGTPPSREIASRIEDLGLPYQLNTASENHPAKNALLLASHWPLRRIHWRRPPEPAERRLLAHVRAPTPITIAAVHVPNRVSGIKYPFLDALRDLTRRRRGSGALIAGDFNTGRINEDETVKCFNRREDDFMTAMSKAGWADAYRSVHGRKRAYTWRAPGGGGSFRLDHAFINRSAQGRLLDARIDWPPGNPKPPSDHAALWITLKD
;
A
#
# COMPACT_ATOMS: atom_id res chain seq x y z
N MET A 1 3.63 -13.45 -10.04
CA MET A 1 3.96 -12.59 -8.89
C MET A 1 2.71 -12.12 -8.14
N LYS A 2 2.60 -12.43 -6.84
CA LYS A 2 1.54 -11.99 -5.91
C LYS A 2 2.07 -10.95 -4.93
N ILE A 3 1.41 -9.81 -4.87
CA ILE A 3 1.79 -8.67 -4.03
C ILE A 3 0.68 -8.43 -3.02
N LEU A 4 1.01 -8.49 -1.73
CA LEU A 4 0.13 -8.14 -0.63
C LEU A 4 0.41 -6.70 -0.18
N ILE A 5 -0.64 -5.89 -0.07
CA ILE A 5 -0.59 -4.54 0.49
C ILE A 5 -1.54 -4.48 1.67
N TRP A 6 -1.06 -4.07 2.84
CA TRP A 6 -1.89 -4.06 4.03
C TRP A 6 -1.46 -3.01 5.06
N ASN A 7 -2.39 -2.13 5.45
CA ASN A 7 -2.24 -1.34 6.66
C ASN A 7 -2.48 -2.24 7.88
N ILE A 8 -1.46 -2.42 8.72
CA ILE A 8 -1.51 -3.33 9.87
C ILE A 8 -1.88 -2.64 11.18
N MET A 9 -2.26 -1.36 11.13
CA MET A 9 -2.55 -0.47 12.27
C MET A 9 -1.46 -0.46 13.33
N HIS A 10 -0.76 0.64 13.46
CA HIS A 10 0.06 0.94 14.63
C HIS A 10 1.12 -0.14 14.98
N GLY A 11 1.69 -0.79 13.96
CA GLY A 11 2.74 -1.80 14.12
C GLY A 11 2.25 -3.18 14.57
N GLY A 12 0.94 -3.45 14.52
CA GLY A 12 0.33 -4.74 14.83
C GLY A 12 0.13 -5.01 16.34
N GLY A 13 1.11 -4.67 17.17
CA GLY A 13 1.02 -4.86 18.64
C GLY A 13 0.68 -6.31 19.01
N ARG A 14 -0.32 -6.52 19.88
CA ARG A 14 -0.82 -7.86 20.28
C ARG A 14 -1.42 -8.68 19.13
N ARG A 15 -1.50 -8.13 17.90
CA ARG A 15 -2.05 -8.80 16.72
C ARG A 15 -0.97 -9.34 15.79
N ALA A 16 0.31 -9.25 16.16
CA ALA A 16 1.45 -9.70 15.36
C ALA A 16 1.27 -11.14 14.84
N ASP A 17 0.90 -12.08 15.72
CA ASP A 17 0.62 -13.48 15.34
C ASP A 17 -0.43 -13.60 14.23
N LYS A 18 -1.58 -12.97 14.43
CA LYS A 18 -2.71 -13.02 13.48
C LYS A 18 -2.37 -12.35 12.14
N ILE A 19 -1.56 -11.29 12.18
CA ILE A 19 -1.07 -10.61 10.99
C ILE A 19 -0.17 -11.55 10.19
N VAL A 20 0.85 -12.14 10.82
CA VAL A 20 1.79 -13.05 10.15
C VAL A 20 1.09 -14.30 9.63
N GLU A 21 0.21 -14.91 10.42
CA GLU A 21 -0.58 -16.07 9.99
C GLU A 21 -1.37 -15.75 8.71
N ARG A 22 -2.03 -14.58 8.68
CA ARG A 22 -2.80 -14.16 7.52
C ARG A 22 -1.93 -13.88 6.30
N ILE A 23 -0.76 -13.28 6.49
CA ILE A 23 0.23 -13.11 5.42
C ILE A 23 0.63 -14.48 4.86
N GLY A 24 0.97 -15.43 5.73
CA GLY A 24 1.40 -16.79 5.36
C GLY A 24 0.34 -17.58 4.59
N GLN A 25 -0.94 -17.49 4.97
CA GLN A 25 -2.06 -18.11 4.25
C GLN A 25 -2.12 -17.68 2.77
N GLY A 26 -1.74 -16.43 2.50
CA GLY A 26 -1.75 -15.87 1.16
C GLY A 26 -0.53 -16.21 0.31
N ARG A 27 0.58 -16.70 0.91
CA ARG A 27 1.86 -16.97 0.24
C ARG A 27 2.25 -15.86 -0.77
N PRO A 28 2.46 -14.62 -0.31
CA PRO A 28 2.86 -13.51 -1.18
C PRO A 28 4.30 -13.67 -1.63
N ASP A 29 4.62 -13.18 -2.83
CA ASP A 29 6.01 -13.01 -3.27
C ASP A 29 6.58 -11.67 -2.78
N ILE A 30 5.70 -10.68 -2.56
CA ILE A 30 6.04 -9.34 -2.10
C ILE A 30 4.99 -8.88 -1.08
N VAL A 31 5.44 -8.27 0.01
CA VAL A 31 4.58 -7.71 1.06
C VAL A 31 4.90 -6.22 1.24
N ILE A 32 3.87 -5.39 1.23
CA ILE A 32 3.91 -3.96 1.57
C ILE A 32 3.05 -3.75 2.81
N LEU A 33 3.68 -3.40 3.93
CA LEU A 33 2.94 -3.04 5.15
C LEU A 33 2.99 -1.53 5.36
N THR A 34 1.83 -0.91 5.51
CA THR A 34 1.70 0.46 6.01
C THR A 34 1.34 0.45 7.49
N GLU A 35 1.70 1.53 8.18
CA GLU A 35 1.71 1.58 9.65
C GLU A 35 2.56 0.51 10.31
N PHE A 36 3.59 0.05 9.59
CA PHE A 36 4.71 -0.61 10.23
C PHE A 36 5.37 0.35 11.23
N ARG A 37 6.11 -0.17 12.21
CA ARG A 37 6.79 0.64 13.23
C ARG A 37 8.15 0.03 13.57
N GLY A 38 8.98 0.76 14.30
CA GLY A 38 10.25 0.25 14.84
C GLY A 38 10.09 -0.52 16.15
N THR A 39 8.87 -0.79 16.61
CA THR A 39 8.57 -1.46 17.89
C THR A 39 8.86 -2.96 17.86
N PRO A 40 9.07 -3.62 19.03
CA PRO A 40 9.34 -5.06 19.08
C PRO A 40 8.31 -5.94 18.33
N PRO A 41 6.98 -5.73 18.44
CA PRO A 41 6.02 -6.53 17.67
C PRO A 41 6.16 -6.37 16.15
N SER A 42 6.51 -5.17 15.67
CA SER A 42 6.75 -4.96 14.24
C SER A 42 8.04 -5.64 13.77
N ARG A 43 9.09 -5.62 14.57
CA ARG A 43 10.33 -6.36 14.27
C ARG A 43 10.09 -7.87 14.25
N GLU A 44 9.25 -8.37 15.15
CA GLU A 44 8.82 -9.78 15.13
C GLU A 44 8.02 -10.12 13.86
N ILE A 45 7.07 -9.26 13.45
CA ILE A 45 6.37 -9.42 12.17
C ILE A 45 7.36 -9.50 11.01
N ALA A 46 8.36 -8.61 10.96
CA ALA A 46 9.38 -8.60 9.92
C ALA A 46 10.22 -9.90 9.91
N SER A 47 10.70 -10.33 11.08
CA SER A 47 11.45 -11.59 11.22
C SER A 47 10.64 -12.79 10.73
N ARG A 48 9.36 -12.87 11.09
CA ARG A 48 8.52 -14.01 10.69
C ARG A 48 8.10 -13.94 9.21
N ILE A 49 8.05 -12.76 8.60
CA ILE A 49 7.89 -12.62 7.15
C ILE A 49 9.13 -13.14 6.41
N GLU A 50 10.33 -12.97 6.98
CA GLU A 50 11.55 -13.59 6.47
C GLU A 50 11.46 -15.13 6.54
N ASP A 51 10.99 -15.69 7.67
CA ASP A 51 10.74 -17.14 7.80
C ASP A 51 9.70 -17.68 6.80
N LEU A 52 8.79 -16.81 6.33
CA LEU A 52 7.82 -17.14 5.26
C LEU A 52 8.44 -17.10 3.85
N GLY A 53 9.74 -16.89 3.72
CA GLY A 53 10.45 -16.90 2.43
C GLY A 53 10.55 -15.53 1.74
N LEU A 54 10.42 -14.43 2.50
CA LEU A 54 10.63 -13.05 2.02
C LEU A 54 11.81 -12.37 2.74
N PRO A 55 13.05 -12.88 2.58
CA PRO A 55 14.21 -12.41 3.36
C PRO A 55 14.70 -11.02 2.94
N TYR A 56 14.37 -10.56 1.73
CA TYR A 56 14.82 -9.25 1.27
C TYR A 56 13.86 -8.16 1.74
N GLN A 57 14.27 -7.41 2.75
CA GLN A 57 13.42 -6.40 3.38
C GLN A 57 14.05 -5.01 3.38
N LEU A 58 13.19 -3.99 3.21
CA LEU A 58 13.51 -2.59 3.41
C LEU A 58 12.39 -1.96 4.24
N ASN A 59 12.73 -1.18 5.25
CA ASN A 59 11.75 -0.43 6.03
C ASN A 59 12.14 1.05 6.18
N THR A 60 11.22 1.86 6.70
CA THR A 60 11.44 3.29 6.97
C THR A 60 11.26 3.64 8.44
N ALA A 61 11.28 2.64 9.33
CA ALA A 61 11.11 2.86 10.76
C ALA A 61 12.32 3.61 11.34
N SER A 62 12.05 4.56 12.22
CA SER A 62 13.09 5.30 12.94
C SER A 62 13.50 4.52 14.19
N GLU A 63 14.80 4.36 14.40
CA GLU A 63 15.33 3.80 15.66
C GLU A 63 15.11 4.75 16.84
N ASN A 64 15.24 6.06 16.61
CA ASN A 64 15.02 7.10 17.63
C ASN A 64 13.53 7.31 17.95
N HIS A 65 12.64 6.99 17.00
CA HIS A 65 11.20 7.15 17.15
C HIS A 65 10.46 5.87 16.72
N PRO A 66 10.65 4.75 17.44
CA PRO A 66 10.16 3.44 17.01
C PRO A 66 8.64 3.36 16.96
N ALA A 67 7.91 4.22 17.68
CA ALA A 67 6.46 4.27 17.66
C ALA A 67 5.86 5.03 16.46
N LYS A 68 6.67 5.75 15.65
CA LYS A 68 6.15 6.45 14.47
C LYS A 68 5.78 5.47 13.36
N ASN A 69 4.65 5.74 12.72
CA ASN A 69 4.20 4.97 11.55
C ASN A 69 5.22 5.08 10.41
N ALA A 70 5.56 3.93 9.87
CA ALA A 70 6.55 3.70 8.84
C ALA A 70 6.01 2.65 7.84
N LEU A 71 6.89 2.20 6.96
CA LEU A 71 6.61 1.22 5.93
C LEU A 71 7.55 0.02 6.05
N LEU A 72 7.06 -1.15 5.65
CA LEU A 72 7.87 -2.32 5.33
C LEU A 72 7.60 -2.73 3.88
N LEU A 73 8.66 -3.03 3.13
CA LEU A 73 8.61 -3.75 1.86
C LEU A 73 9.48 -5.00 2.02
N ALA A 74 8.85 -6.18 1.95
CA ALA A 74 9.51 -7.47 1.97
C ALA A 74 9.29 -8.19 0.63
N SER A 75 10.27 -8.99 0.21
CA SER A 75 10.27 -9.63 -1.10
C SER A 75 11.00 -10.96 -1.07
N HIS A 76 10.50 -11.91 -1.86
CA HIS A 76 11.19 -13.16 -2.18
C HIS A 76 12.48 -12.92 -2.97
N TRP A 77 12.52 -11.88 -3.80
CA TRP A 77 13.70 -11.52 -4.62
C TRP A 77 14.47 -10.31 -4.07
N PRO A 78 15.76 -10.14 -4.42
CA PRO A 78 16.58 -9.02 -3.96
C PRO A 78 15.94 -7.65 -4.20
N LEU A 79 15.98 -6.81 -3.16
CA LEU A 79 15.54 -5.42 -3.19
C LEU A 79 16.73 -4.48 -3.31
N ARG A 80 16.63 -3.49 -4.19
CA ARG A 80 17.54 -2.33 -4.22
C ARG A 80 16.76 -1.06 -3.94
N ARG A 81 17.05 -0.38 -2.83
CA ARG A 81 16.48 0.95 -2.54
C ARG A 81 16.87 1.93 -3.65
N ILE A 82 15.91 2.72 -4.10
CA ILE A 82 16.12 3.81 -5.05
C ILE A 82 15.70 5.11 -4.39
N HIS A 83 16.44 6.17 -4.66
CA HIS A 83 16.14 7.51 -4.15
C HIS A 83 15.18 8.25 -5.08
N TRP A 84 14.22 8.94 -4.48
CA TRP A 84 13.36 9.89 -5.18
C TRP A 84 14.15 11.15 -5.49
N ARG A 85 13.99 11.73 -6.69
CA ARG A 85 14.58 13.05 -7.00
C ARG A 85 13.93 14.17 -6.20
N ARG A 86 12.60 14.13 -6.07
CA ARG A 86 11.78 15.06 -5.26
C ARG A 86 10.78 14.22 -4.46
N PRO A 87 11.21 13.65 -3.33
CA PRO A 87 10.35 12.79 -2.54
C PRO A 87 9.17 13.53 -1.92
N PRO A 88 8.01 12.88 -1.73
CA PRO A 88 7.00 13.37 -0.78
C PRO A 88 7.54 13.27 0.66
N GLU A 89 7.23 14.24 1.51
CA GLU A 89 7.64 14.22 2.93
C GLU A 89 6.43 13.93 3.84
N PRO A 90 6.62 13.17 4.93
CA PRO A 90 7.91 12.84 5.54
C PRO A 90 8.49 11.49 5.08
N ALA A 91 9.80 11.30 5.24
CA ALA A 91 10.54 10.14 4.73
C ALA A 91 10.02 8.78 5.24
N GLU A 92 9.48 8.70 6.46
CA GLU A 92 8.93 7.46 7.01
C GLU A 92 7.68 6.97 6.25
N ARG A 93 7.02 7.84 5.49
CA ARG A 93 5.77 7.55 4.76
C ARG A 93 5.98 7.13 3.30
N ARG A 94 7.24 6.95 2.86
CA ARG A 94 7.56 6.60 1.47
C ARG A 94 8.79 5.71 1.34
N LEU A 95 8.66 4.67 0.53
CA LEU A 95 9.78 3.77 0.21
C LEU A 95 9.73 3.44 -1.27
N LEU A 96 10.87 3.59 -1.95
CA LEU A 96 11.01 3.24 -3.36
C LEU A 96 12.12 2.20 -3.50
N ALA A 97 11.80 1.09 -4.14
CA ALA A 97 12.75 0.02 -4.36
C ALA A 97 12.51 -0.67 -5.71
N HIS A 98 13.59 -1.20 -6.27
CA HIS A 98 13.55 -2.09 -7.41
C HIS A 98 13.64 -3.54 -6.94
N VAL A 99 12.71 -4.36 -7.40
CA VAL A 99 12.65 -5.79 -7.13
C VAL A 99 13.25 -6.54 -8.31
N ARG A 100 14.30 -7.33 -8.05
CA ARG A 100 15.00 -8.13 -9.06
C ARG A 100 14.33 -9.50 -9.27
N ALA A 101 13.02 -9.47 -9.51
CA ALA A 101 12.26 -10.66 -9.90
C ALA A 101 12.56 -11.07 -11.36
N PRO A 102 12.19 -12.28 -11.82
CA PRO A 102 12.36 -12.72 -13.21
C PRO A 102 11.87 -11.69 -14.23
N THR A 103 10.72 -11.07 -13.93
CA THR A 103 10.23 -9.87 -14.64
C THR A 103 10.27 -8.67 -13.70
N PRO A 104 11.36 -7.87 -13.73
CA PRO A 104 11.62 -6.84 -12.73
C PRO A 104 10.51 -5.79 -12.63
N ILE A 105 10.31 -5.28 -11.42
CA ILE A 105 9.33 -4.24 -11.13
C ILE A 105 9.89 -3.25 -10.13
N THR A 106 9.53 -1.98 -10.27
CA THR A 106 9.81 -0.99 -9.23
C THR A 106 8.57 -0.74 -8.41
N ILE A 107 8.71 -0.77 -7.09
CA ILE A 107 7.63 -0.56 -6.14
C ILE A 107 7.88 0.72 -5.37
N ALA A 108 6.87 1.57 -5.34
CA ALA A 108 6.75 2.71 -4.45
C ALA A 108 5.68 2.40 -3.40
N ALA A 109 6.11 2.02 -2.20
CA ALA A 109 5.23 1.92 -1.05
C ALA A 109 4.98 3.31 -0.47
N VAL A 110 3.72 3.64 -0.21
CA VAL A 110 3.32 4.95 0.33
C VAL A 110 2.30 4.80 1.45
N HIS A 111 2.39 5.68 2.45
CA HIS A 111 1.32 5.91 3.42
C HIS A 111 1.03 7.41 3.45
N VAL A 112 0.09 7.85 2.62
CA VAL A 112 -0.27 9.27 2.51
C VAL A 112 -0.83 9.75 3.85
N PRO A 113 -0.37 10.89 4.38
CA PRO A 113 -0.89 11.44 5.63
C PRO A 113 -2.38 11.76 5.57
N ASN A 114 -3.07 11.62 6.70
CA ASN A 114 -4.47 12.01 6.83
C ASN A 114 -4.65 13.54 6.78
N ARG A 115 -5.88 14.01 6.45
CA ARG A 115 -6.16 15.45 6.26
C ARG A 115 -5.80 16.29 7.49
N VAL A 116 -6.08 15.76 8.68
CA VAL A 116 -5.79 16.40 9.99
C VAL A 116 -4.31 16.67 10.25
N SER A 117 -3.40 16.03 9.50
CA SER A 117 -1.95 16.26 9.63
C SER A 117 -1.48 17.59 9.03
N GLY A 118 -2.31 18.27 8.22
CA GLY A 118 -1.91 19.48 7.49
C GLY A 118 -0.97 19.25 6.29
N ILE A 119 -0.34 18.08 6.18
CA ILE A 119 0.69 17.78 5.17
C ILE A 119 0.22 16.83 4.05
N LYS A 120 -1.05 16.39 4.10
CA LYS A 120 -1.63 15.47 3.11
C LYS A 120 -1.45 15.94 1.67
N TYR A 121 -1.85 17.17 1.36
CA TYR A 121 -1.86 17.59 -0.02
C TYR A 121 -0.48 17.90 -0.61
N PRO A 122 0.45 18.52 0.13
CA PRO A 122 1.85 18.57 -0.31
C PRO A 122 2.41 17.18 -0.65
N PHE A 123 2.06 16.15 0.14
CA PHE A 123 2.42 14.76 -0.15
C PHE A 123 1.83 14.26 -1.48
N LEU A 124 0.52 14.46 -1.69
CA LEU A 124 -0.17 14.07 -2.93
C LEU A 124 0.37 14.81 -4.17
N ASP A 125 0.68 16.10 -4.04
CA ASP A 125 1.26 16.91 -5.12
C ASP A 125 2.64 16.37 -5.53
N ALA A 126 3.51 16.06 -4.55
CA ALA A 126 4.81 15.45 -4.81
C ALA A 126 4.66 14.07 -5.48
N LEU A 127 3.73 13.24 -5.01
CA LEU A 127 3.46 11.93 -5.60
C LEU A 127 2.97 12.04 -7.06
N ARG A 128 2.05 12.98 -7.33
CA ARG A 128 1.57 13.28 -8.69
C ARG A 128 2.73 13.72 -9.59
N ASP A 129 3.64 14.55 -9.11
CA ASP A 129 4.77 15.03 -9.92
C ASP A 129 5.71 13.90 -10.34
N LEU A 130 5.87 12.90 -9.48
CA LEU A 130 6.68 11.71 -9.75
C LEU A 130 6.06 10.83 -10.83
N THR A 131 4.73 10.66 -10.81
CA THR A 131 4.04 9.84 -11.81
C THR A 131 4.14 10.40 -13.23
N ARG A 132 4.09 11.73 -13.39
CA ARG A 132 4.21 12.40 -14.69
C ARG A 132 5.56 12.17 -15.36
N ARG A 133 6.62 12.08 -14.57
CA ARG A 133 8.01 12.00 -15.03
C ARG A 133 8.47 10.57 -15.30
N ARG A 134 7.76 9.57 -14.77
CA ARG A 134 8.17 8.18 -14.90
C ARG A 134 7.83 7.63 -16.29
N ARG A 135 8.85 7.11 -16.96
CA ARG A 135 8.79 6.39 -18.23
C ARG A 135 9.62 5.10 -18.12
N GLY A 136 9.42 4.17 -19.03
CA GLY A 136 10.22 2.94 -19.09
C GLY A 136 9.60 1.77 -18.30
N SER A 137 10.40 1.08 -17.48
CA SER A 137 10.11 -0.23 -16.90
C SER A 137 8.85 -0.29 -16.02
N GLY A 138 8.35 -1.51 -15.83
CA GLY A 138 7.16 -1.80 -15.02
C GLY A 138 7.27 -1.26 -13.59
N ALA A 139 6.21 -0.61 -13.12
CA ALA A 139 6.17 0.00 -11.81
C ALA A 139 4.78 -0.02 -11.17
N LEU A 140 4.79 -0.11 -9.84
CA LEU A 140 3.61 -0.09 -8.97
C LEU A 140 3.81 0.99 -7.90
N ILE A 141 2.78 1.80 -7.65
CA ILE A 141 2.69 2.65 -6.45
C ILE A 141 1.54 2.10 -5.63
N ALA A 142 1.79 1.66 -4.41
CA ALA A 142 0.76 1.02 -3.60
C ALA A 142 0.90 1.31 -2.10
N GLY A 143 -0.22 1.20 -1.39
CA GLY A 143 -0.30 1.44 0.05
C GLY A 143 -1.60 2.13 0.42
N ASP A 144 -1.58 2.80 1.57
CA ASP A 144 -2.71 3.56 2.10
C ASP A 144 -2.60 5.01 1.62
N PHE A 145 -3.52 5.42 0.77
CA PHE A 145 -3.58 6.77 0.22
C PHE A 145 -4.40 7.72 1.07
N ASN A 146 -5.13 7.22 2.08
CA ASN A 146 -6.13 7.98 2.83
C ASN A 146 -7.08 8.80 1.92
N THR A 147 -7.26 8.42 0.66
CA THR A 147 -7.81 9.23 -0.44
C THR A 147 -8.54 8.30 -1.38
N GLY A 148 -9.71 8.72 -1.88
CA GLY A 148 -10.49 7.96 -2.84
C GLY A 148 -11.30 8.85 -3.78
N ARG A 149 -12.04 8.23 -4.70
CA ARG A 149 -12.99 8.88 -5.61
C ARG A 149 -14.31 9.21 -4.91
N ILE A 150 -14.80 10.43 -5.10
CA ILE A 150 -16.10 10.87 -4.55
C ILE A 150 -17.22 9.97 -5.10
N ASN A 151 -18.18 9.61 -4.25
CA ASN A 151 -19.32 8.71 -4.53
C ASN A 151 -18.97 7.26 -4.94
N GLU A 152 -17.71 6.95 -5.25
CA GLU A 152 -17.30 5.62 -5.68
C GLU A 152 -16.59 4.85 -4.56
N ASP A 153 -15.72 5.53 -3.81
CA ASP A 153 -14.82 4.92 -2.83
C ASP A 153 -15.24 5.20 -1.38
N GLU A 154 -16.42 5.76 -1.16
CA GLU A 154 -16.95 6.14 0.16
C GLU A 154 -18.41 5.70 0.33
N THR A 155 -18.83 5.26 1.52
CA THR A 155 -20.25 5.05 1.84
C THR A 155 -20.92 6.29 2.43
N VAL A 156 -20.14 7.17 3.04
CA VAL A 156 -20.57 8.46 3.60
C VAL A 156 -19.65 9.52 3.01
N LYS A 157 -20.20 10.67 2.60
CA LYS A 157 -19.41 11.74 1.97
C LYS A 157 -18.29 12.22 2.89
N CYS A 158 -17.04 11.99 2.51
CA CYS A 158 -15.85 12.45 3.23
C CYS A 158 -14.77 13.00 2.29
N PHE A 159 -14.69 12.49 1.06
CA PHE A 159 -13.71 12.90 0.09
C PHE A 159 -14.06 14.25 -0.50
N ASN A 160 -13.04 15.05 -0.80
CA ASN A 160 -13.18 16.35 -1.41
C ASN A 160 -12.61 16.37 -2.83
N ARG A 161 -12.82 17.51 -3.50
CA ARG A 161 -12.44 17.67 -4.89
C ARG A 161 -10.94 17.46 -5.15
N ARG A 162 -10.06 17.87 -4.23
CA ARG A 162 -8.60 17.75 -4.40
C ARG A 162 -8.14 16.28 -4.32
N GLU A 163 -8.77 15.50 -3.44
CA GLU A 163 -8.58 14.05 -3.35
C GLU A 163 -9.07 13.35 -4.63
N ASP A 164 -10.27 13.70 -5.09
CA ASP A 164 -10.85 13.15 -6.32
C ASP A 164 -10.02 13.48 -7.57
N ASP A 165 -9.55 14.72 -7.68
CA ASP A 165 -8.71 15.20 -8.78
C ASP A 165 -7.34 14.51 -8.79
N PHE A 166 -6.75 14.22 -7.63
CA PHE A 166 -5.54 13.42 -7.54
C PHE A 166 -5.76 12.03 -8.16
N MET A 167 -6.84 11.35 -7.77
CA MET A 167 -7.16 10.01 -8.30
C MET A 167 -7.36 10.01 -9.81
N THR A 168 -8.07 11.02 -10.35
CA THR A 168 -8.21 11.21 -11.81
C THR A 168 -6.87 11.51 -12.48
N ALA A 169 -6.03 12.35 -11.87
CA ALA A 169 -4.74 12.74 -12.43
C ALA A 169 -3.78 11.55 -12.56
N MET A 170 -3.79 10.62 -11.60
CA MET A 170 -3.02 9.37 -11.67
C MET A 170 -3.39 8.57 -12.93
N SER A 171 -4.69 8.33 -13.14
CA SER A 171 -5.19 7.62 -14.33
C SER A 171 -4.78 8.32 -15.63
N LYS A 172 -5.00 9.64 -15.73
CA LYS A 172 -4.59 10.45 -16.89
C LYS A 172 -3.08 10.40 -17.15
N ALA A 173 -2.27 10.32 -16.09
CA ALA A 173 -0.81 10.18 -16.20
C ALA A 173 -0.37 8.77 -16.66
N GLY A 174 -1.30 7.84 -16.89
CA GLY A 174 -1.00 6.47 -17.30
C GLY A 174 -0.75 5.51 -16.14
N TRP A 175 -1.26 5.83 -14.95
CA TRP A 175 -1.21 4.99 -13.77
C TRP A 175 -2.61 4.50 -13.45
N ALA A 176 -2.95 3.31 -13.93
CA ALA A 176 -4.28 2.74 -13.76
C ALA A 176 -4.44 2.19 -12.33
N ASP A 177 -5.61 2.41 -11.73
CA ASP A 177 -6.00 1.77 -10.47
C ASP A 177 -6.26 0.28 -10.75
N ALA A 178 -5.43 -0.60 -10.18
CA ALA A 178 -5.47 -2.03 -10.47
C ALA A 178 -6.81 -2.68 -10.11
N TYR A 179 -7.46 -2.25 -9.02
CA TYR A 179 -8.77 -2.78 -8.65
C TYR A 179 -9.82 -2.42 -9.70
N ARG A 180 -9.83 -1.16 -10.16
CA ARG A 180 -10.78 -0.68 -11.18
C ARG A 180 -10.50 -1.27 -12.56
N SER A 181 -9.24 -1.56 -12.88
CA SER A 181 -8.89 -2.27 -14.12
C SER A 181 -9.50 -3.66 -14.20
N VAL A 182 -9.67 -4.35 -13.07
CA VAL A 182 -10.23 -5.71 -13.02
C VAL A 182 -11.75 -5.69 -12.80
N HIS A 183 -12.25 -4.80 -11.93
CA HIS A 183 -13.65 -4.83 -11.48
C HIS A 183 -14.52 -3.68 -12.02
N GLY A 184 -13.96 -2.83 -12.88
CA GLY A 184 -14.67 -1.66 -13.43
C GLY A 184 -15.24 -0.74 -12.34
N ARG A 185 -16.53 -0.44 -12.43
CA ARG A 185 -17.21 0.48 -11.50
C ARG A 185 -17.68 -0.18 -10.19
N LYS A 186 -17.42 -1.48 -9.97
CA LYS A 186 -17.83 -2.18 -8.74
C LYS A 186 -17.26 -1.49 -7.50
N ARG A 187 -18.12 -1.24 -6.51
CA ARG A 187 -17.71 -0.62 -5.24
C ARG A 187 -17.20 -1.70 -4.29
N ALA A 188 -16.09 -1.41 -3.63
CA ALA A 188 -15.53 -2.20 -2.55
C ALA A 188 -14.69 -1.29 -1.65
N TYR A 189 -14.50 -1.68 -0.41
CA TYR A 189 -13.87 -0.84 0.62
C TYR A 189 -12.75 -1.59 1.31
N THR A 190 -11.66 -0.88 1.56
CA THR A 190 -10.48 -1.43 2.23
C THR A 190 -10.38 -0.98 3.67
N TRP A 191 -11.12 0.02 4.13
CA TRP A 191 -11.14 0.48 5.51
C TRP A 191 -12.58 0.62 6.02
N ARG A 192 -12.78 0.33 7.31
CA ARG A 192 -14.08 0.47 7.99
C ARG A 192 -13.91 1.30 9.25
N ALA A 193 -14.69 2.37 9.35
CA ALA A 193 -14.69 3.20 10.54
C ALA A 193 -15.16 2.41 11.76
N PRO A 194 -14.44 2.51 12.90
CA PRO A 194 -14.94 2.00 14.17
C PRO A 194 -16.32 2.58 14.49
N GLY A 195 -17.23 1.76 15.03
CA GLY A 195 -18.55 2.23 15.46
C GLY A 195 -19.52 2.59 14.33
N GLY A 196 -19.25 2.20 13.08
CA GLY A 196 -20.22 2.36 11.98
C GLY A 196 -20.17 3.70 11.24
N GLY A 197 -19.09 4.48 11.38
CA GLY A 197 -18.90 5.76 10.70
C GLY A 197 -18.67 5.70 9.18
N GLY A 198 -18.99 4.58 8.53
CA GLY A 198 -18.82 4.34 7.10
C GLY A 198 -17.67 3.41 6.72
N SER A 199 -17.55 3.15 5.42
CA SER A 199 -16.51 2.34 4.81
C SER A 199 -15.93 3.05 3.60
N PHE A 200 -14.62 2.92 3.41
CA PHE A 200 -13.87 3.67 2.43
C PHE A 200 -12.85 2.79 1.72
N ARG A 201 -12.59 3.05 0.44
CA ARG A 201 -11.45 2.47 -0.28
C ARG A 201 -10.31 3.46 -0.18
N LEU A 202 -9.38 3.18 0.74
CA LEU A 202 -8.22 4.02 1.03
C LEU A 202 -6.92 3.39 0.55
N ASP A 203 -6.90 2.07 0.42
CA ASP A 203 -5.75 1.30 -0.03
C ASP A 203 -5.86 1.07 -1.53
N HIS A 204 -4.85 1.53 -2.27
CA HIS A 204 -4.81 1.45 -3.72
C HIS A 204 -3.48 0.87 -4.19
N ALA A 205 -3.52 0.31 -5.40
CA ALA A 205 -2.33 -0.02 -6.16
C ALA A 205 -2.48 0.55 -7.57
N PHE A 206 -1.60 1.49 -7.92
CA PHE A 206 -1.55 2.12 -9.23
C PHE A 206 -0.42 1.51 -10.06
N ILE A 207 -0.78 0.99 -11.23
CA ILE A 207 0.15 0.31 -12.13
C ILE A 207 0.41 1.17 -13.38
N ASN A 208 1.69 1.37 -13.71
CA ASN A 208 2.06 2.17 -14.87
C ASN A 208 1.75 1.43 -16.19
N ARG A 209 1.64 2.18 -17.28
CA ARG A 209 1.33 1.65 -18.63
C ARG A 209 2.13 0.40 -19.00
N SER A 210 3.45 0.41 -18.75
CA SER A 210 4.34 -0.69 -19.12
C SER A 210 4.09 -2.00 -18.37
N ALA A 211 3.44 -1.96 -17.21
CA ALA A 211 3.09 -3.15 -16.43
C ALA A 211 1.58 -3.49 -16.48
N GLN A 212 0.73 -2.63 -17.06
CA GLN A 212 -0.72 -2.86 -17.10
C GLN A 212 -1.10 -4.18 -17.77
N GLY A 213 -0.45 -4.55 -18.88
CA GLY A 213 -0.70 -5.82 -19.57
C GLY A 213 -0.31 -7.06 -18.76
N ARG A 214 0.38 -6.90 -17.62
CA ARG A 214 0.70 -7.99 -16.68
C ARG A 214 -0.36 -8.16 -15.60
N LEU A 215 -1.27 -7.21 -15.41
CA LEU A 215 -2.27 -7.30 -14.33
C LEU A 215 -3.24 -8.45 -14.62
N LEU A 216 -3.24 -9.46 -13.75
CA LEU A 216 -4.14 -10.61 -13.84
C LEU A 216 -5.33 -10.47 -12.89
N ASP A 217 -5.09 -9.99 -11.67
CA ASP A 217 -6.14 -9.84 -10.66
C ASP A 217 -5.81 -8.74 -9.63
N ALA A 218 -6.85 -8.22 -9.01
CA ALA A 218 -6.79 -7.28 -7.89
C ALA A 218 -7.94 -7.58 -6.91
N ARG A 219 -7.62 -8.04 -5.70
CA ARG A 219 -8.61 -8.54 -4.73
C ARG A 219 -8.51 -7.83 -3.40
N ILE A 220 -9.64 -7.35 -2.89
CA ILE A 220 -9.77 -6.83 -1.52
C ILE A 220 -10.22 -7.98 -0.63
N ASP A 221 -9.44 -8.27 0.41
CA ASP A 221 -9.55 -9.46 1.23
C ASP A 221 -9.77 -9.09 2.71
N TRP A 222 -11.02 -9.17 3.15
CA TRP A 222 -11.39 -9.05 4.56
C TRP A 222 -11.22 -10.40 5.26
N PRO A 223 -10.70 -10.43 6.50
CA PRO A 223 -10.68 -11.64 7.30
C PRO A 223 -12.12 -12.16 7.53
N PRO A 224 -12.39 -13.46 7.32
CA PRO A 224 -13.72 -14.02 7.50
C PRO A 224 -14.12 -14.02 8.98
N GLY A 225 -15.40 -13.72 9.27
CA GLY A 225 -16.09 -14.11 10.50
C GLY A 225 -15.53 -13.60 11.83
N ASN A 226 -14.57 -12.66 11.86
CA ASN A 226 -13.94 -12.23 13.10
C ASN A 226 -14.57 -10.92 13.63
N PRO A 227 -15.16 -10.89 14.84
CA PRO A 227 -15.69 -9.66 15.44
C PRO A 227 -14.60 -8.64 15.78
N LYS A 228 -13.32 -9.04 15.83
CA LYS A 228 -12.15 -8.17 16.04
C LYS A 228 -11.05 -8.50 15.02
N PRO A 229 -11.14 -7.98 13.78
CA PRO A 229 -10.16 -8.26 12.75
C PRO A 229 -8.75 -7.79 13.16
N PRO A 230 -7.68 -8.41 12.65
CA PRO A 230 -6.30 -7.99 12.91
C PRO A 230 -6.00 -6.55 12.46
N SER A 231 -6.79 -6.00 11.54
CA SER A 231 -6.74 -4.59 11.13
C SER A 231 -8.15 -4.09 10.82
N ASP A 232 -8.38 -2.79 10.97
CA ASP A 232 -9.54 -2.07 10.42
C ASP A 232 -9.40 -1.85 8.90
N HIS A 233 -8.26 -2.25 8.32
CA HIS A 233 -8.06 -2.40 6.89
C HIS A 233 -8.13 -3.86 6.41
N ALA A 234 -8.71 -4.04 5.23
CA ALA A 234 -8.57 -5.23 4.42
C ALA A 234 -7.19 -5.29 3.75
N ALA A 235 -6.73 -6.51 3.49
CA ALA A 235 -5.58 -6.71 2.60
C ALA A 235 -5.98 -6.44 1.15
N LEU A 236 -5.16 -5.68 0.41
CA LEU A 236 -5.25 -5.55 -1.04
C LEU A 236 -4.21 -6.48 -1.68
N TRP A 237 -4.69 -7.41 -2.50
CA TRP A 237 -3.86 -8.33 -3.27
C TRP A 237 -3.79 -7.89 -4.73
N ILE A 238 -2.60 -7.89 -5.30
CA ILE A 238 -2.37 -7.69 -6.73
C ILE A 238 -1.64 -8.90 -7.29
N THR A 239 -2.14 -9.46 -8.38
CA THR A 239 -1.50 -10.57 -9.09
C THR A 239 -1.03 -10.08 -10.44
N LEU A 240 0.28 -10.19 -10.68
CA LEU A 240 0.92 -9.88 -11.96
C LEU A 240 1.42 -11.16 -12.62
N LYS A 241 1.25 -11.23 -13.93
CA LYS A 241 1.94 -12.18 -14.81
C LYS A 241 3.44 -11.87 -14.79
N ASP A 242 4.24 -12.91 -14.64
CA ASP A 242 5.68 -12.85 -14.87
C ASP A 242 6.01 -13.14 -16.33
#